data_AF-A0A959FUE6-F1
#
_entry.id   AF-A0A959FUE6-F1
#
_cell.length_a   1.000
_cell.length_b   1.000
_cell.length_c   1.000
_cell.angle_alpha   90.00
_cell.angle_beta   90.00
_cell.angle_gamma   90.00
#
_symmetry.space_group_name_H-M   'P 1'
#
loop_
_entity.id
_entity.type
_entity.pdbx_description
1 polymer ?
#
loop_
_entity_poly.entity_id
_entity_poly.type
_entity_poly.pdbx_seq_one_letter_code
_entity_poly.pdbx_strand_id
1 'polypeptide(L)'
;MDFSLIVMWLGFALASYSVVGNDVIQTLGTFLTSNEQRVQWWILWLFAGGILAAVLIFGYGQGDIAYDRLDRFTFPETYYWYYLLPPLVLLTITRLGIPVSTTFMILTLFSLSDIPNDLNSMTASLFDTSSKLGGMIQKSVMGYLIAFGAAIVIYLGISKLTEKYFLDNPISKTGQIVWTVLQWCSTGFLWSQWLTQDLANIYIYLRGGNDLSGFQFFISLAILLGLLAYIFYSKGGAVQDVVRKKTNTEDIRSATFVDFIYGIILFIFKDDYFGLWGAKLPMSTTWVFIGLLAGRELAIRLRLEGKITKGVARMVLADLWKIFLGMLISIVLVFVIKSLAG
;
A
#
# COMPACT_ATOMS: atom_id res chain seq x y z
N MET A 1 9.60 34.97 1.19
CA MET A 1 8.97 34.22 2.30
C MET A 1 9.29 32.77 2.08
N ASP A 2 9.83 32.09 3.09
CA ASP A 2 10.11 30.66 2.99
C ASP A 2 8.78 29.89 3.03
N PHE A 3 8.26 29.55 1.85
CA PHE A 3 7.02 28.77 1.69
C PHE A 3 7.23 27.28 2.03
N SER A 4 8.47 26.86 2.34
CA SER A 4 8.83 25.46 2.59
C SER A 4 7.95 24.84 3.67
N LEU A 5 7.73 25.51 4.80
CA LEU A 5 6.88 24.99 5.89
C LEU A 5 5.43 24.75 5.43
N ILE A 6 4.88 25.65 4.61
CA ILE A 6 3.53 25.51 4.06
C ILE A 6 3.48 24.31 3.11
N VAL A 7 4.47 24.18 2.23
CA VAL A 7 4.56 23.05 1.29
C VAL A 7 4.75 21.73 2.03
N MET A 8 5.54 21.68 3.09
CA MET A 8 5.74 20.49 3.92
C MET A 8 4.43 20.01 4.54
N TRP A 9 3.69 20.90 5.23
CA TRP A 9 2.45 20.52 5.91
C TRP A 9 1.30 20.26 4.95
N LEU A 10 1.17 21.06 3.89
CA LEU A 10 0.16 20.83 2.86
C LEU A 10 0.47 19.55 2.08
N GLY A 11 1.73 19.33 1.73
CA GLY A 11 2.22 18.11 1.10
C GLY A 11 1.98 16.89 1.99
N PHE A 12 2.28 16.98 3.28
CA PHE A 12 1.97 15.94 4.28
C PHE A 12 0.48 15.63 4.34
N ALA A 13 -0.39 16.65 4.40
CA ALA A 13 -1.83 16.43 4.47
C ALA A 13 -2.38 15.80 3.17
N LEU A 14 -1.92 16.27 2.01
CA LEU A 14 -2.31 15.72 0.70
C LEU A 14 -1.76 14.29 0.52
N ALA A 15 -0.51 14.04 0.89
CA ALA A 15 0.10 12.72 0.88
C ALA A 15 -0.64 11.78 1.84
N SER A 16 -0.97 12.24 3.05
CA SER A 16 -1.77 11.46 4.00
C SER A 16 -3.10 11.05 3.38
N TYR A 17 -3.86 11.98 2.79
CA TYR A 17 -5.16 11.65 2.20
C TYR A 17 -5.04 10.72 0.99
N SER A 18 -4.05 10.96 0.14
CA SER A 18 -3.85 10.22 -1.10
C SER A 18 -3.28 8.83 -0.91
N VAL A 19 -2.25 8.70 -0.09
CA VAL A 19 -1.59 7.41 0.22
C VAL A 19 -2.52 6.53 1.04
N VAL A 20 -3.06 7.06 2.14
CA VAL A 20 -4.00 6.30 2.99
C VAL A 20 -5.25 5.96 2.18
N GLY A 21 -5.82 6.90 1.41
CA GLY A 21 -6.98 6.62 0.56
C GLY A 21 -6.74 5.55 -0.52
N ASN A 22 -5.55 5.51 -1.12
CA ASN A 22 -5.18 4.53 -2.15
C ASN A 22 -4.89 3.14 -1.57
N ASP A 23 -4.20 3.07 -0.43
CA ASP A 23 -3.62 1.84 0.10
C ASP A 23 -4.45 1.22 1.25
N VAL A 24 -5.37 1.97 1.87
CA VAL A 24 -6.33 1.43 2.85
C VAL A 24 -7.15 0.28 2.26
N ILE A 25 -7.42 0.31 0.96
CA ILE A 25 -8.20 -0.74 0.29
C ILE A 25 -7.42 -2.05 0.21
N GLN A 26 -6.09 -1.96 0.13
CA GLN A 26 -5.22 -3.12 0.06
C GLN A 26 -5.01 -3.76 1.43
N THR A 27 -5.25 -3.00 2.51
CA THR A 27 -4.85 -3.38 3.87
C THR A 27 -6.02 -3.54 4.84
N LEU A 28 -6.97 -2.61 4.81
CA LEU A 28 -8.19 -2.62 5.61
C LEU A 28 -9.44 -2.84 4.74
N GLY A 29 -9.30 -2.98 3.41
CA GLY A 29 -10.44 -3.14 2.51
C GLY A 29 -11.22 -4.42 2.77
N THR A 30 -10.54 -5.56 2.87
CA THR A 30 -11.13 -6.86 3.27
C THR A 30 -11.80 -6.75 4.64
N PHE A 31 -11.13 -6.14 5.62
CA PHE A 31 -11.67 -5.89 6.95
C PHE A 31 -12.95 -5.04 6.93
N LEU A 32 -12.95 -3.95 6.17
CA LEU A 32 -14.13 -3.10 5.99
C LEU A 32 -15.26 -3.90 5.35
N THR A 33 -15.03 -4.56 4.21
CA THR A 33 -16.07 -5.31 3.51
C THR A 33 -16.66 -6.45 4.34
N SER A 34 -15.84 -7.18 5.12
CA SER A 34 -16.34 -8.28 5.95
C SER A 34 -17.04 -7.84 7.24
N ASN A 35 -16.89 -6.58 7.66
CA ASN A 35 -17.43 -6.05 8.92
C ASN A 35 -18.43 -4.89 8.77
N GLU A 36 -18.49 -4.18 7.64
CA GLU A 36 -19.23 -2.91 7.44
C GLU A 36 -20.77 -3.00 7.60
N GLN A 37 -21.30 -4.22 7.59
CA GLN A 37 -22.71 -4.51 7.83
C GLN A 37 -23.01 -4.93 9.28
N ARG A 38 -21.99 -5.35 10.04
CA ARG A 38 -22.13 -5.98 11.36
C ARG A 38 -21.59 -5.13 12.50
N VAL A 39 -20.57 -4.32 12.22
CA VAL A 39 -19.83 -3.54 13.21
C VAL A 39 -19.93 -2.06 12.84
N GLN A 40 -20.12 -1.21 13.84
CA GLN A 40 -20.17 0.24 13.60
C GLN A 40 -18.78 0.78 13.22
N TRP A 41 -18.77 1.74 12.29
CA TRP A 41 -17.56 2.29 11.69
C TRP A 41 -16.57 2.82 12.73
N TRP A 42 -17.05 3.41 13.84
CA TRP A 42 -16.18 3.98 14.87
C TRP A 42 -15.45 2.91 15.69
N ILE A 43 -16.00 1.69 15.82
CA ILE A 43 -15.32 0.57 16.48
C ILE A 43 -14.18 0.08 15.58
N LEU A 44 -14.47 -0.09 14.29
CA LEU A 44 -13.49 -0.46 13.28
C LEU A 44 -12.36 0.59 13.20
N TRP A 45 -12.73 1.86 13.27
CA TRP A 45 -11.78 2.98 13.34
C TRP A 45 -10.97 2.98 14.64
N LEU A 46 -11.57 2.73 15.82
CA LEU A 46 -10.82 2.65 17.08
C LEU A 46 -9.77 1.54 17.03
N PHE A 47 -10.10 0.40 16.42
CA PHE A 47 -9.16 -0.69 16.22
C PHE A 47 -8.00 -0.29 15.29
N ALA A 48 -8.30 0.13 14.05
CA ALA A 48 -7.27 0.47 13.08
C ALA A 48 -6.47 1.73 13.46
N GLY A 49 -7.16 2.73 14.01
CA GLY A 49 -6.60 3.97 14.52
C GLY A 49 -5.75 3.78 15.77
N GLY A 50 -6.14 2.87 16.67
CA GLY A 50 -5.32 2.48 17.81
C GLY A 50 -3.98 1.88 17.38
N ILE A 51 -3.99 0.99 16.37
CA ILE A 51 -2.76 0.42 15.80
C ILE A 51 -1.92 1.51 15.13
N LEU A 52 -2.54 2.38 14.31
CA LEU A 52 -1.83 3.50 13.68
C LEU A 52 -1.16 4.41 14.71
N ALA A 53 -1.87 4.76 15.78
CA ALA A 53 -1.32 5.57 16.87
C ALA A 53 -0.17 4.84 17.57
N ALA A 54 -0.32 3.56 17.90
CA ALA A 54 0.73 2.78 18.54
C ALA A 54 2.00 2.70 17.70
N VAL A 55 1.88 2.43 16.39
CA VAL A 55 3.02 2.38 15.47
C VAL A 55 3.71 3.75 15.33
N LEU A 56 2.94 4.84 15.24
CA LEU A 56 3.52 6.18 15.15
C LEU A 56 4.20 6.63 16.45
N ILE A 57 3.57 6.37 17.59
CA ILE A 57 4.13 6.70 18.92
C ILE A 57 5.42 5.91 19.14
N PHE A 58 5.43 4.62 18.79
CA PHE A 58 6.63 3.79 18.89
C PHE A 58 7.76 4.33 18.00
N GLY A 59 7.49 4.58 16.71
CA GLY A 59 8.49 5.11 15.78
C GLY A 59 9.04 6.47 16.22
N TYR A 60 8.15 7.39 16.62
CA TYR A 60 8.55 8.69 17.16
C TYR A 60 9.41 8.56 18.43
N GLY A 61 9.07 7.64 19.33
CA GLY A 61 9.86 7.34 20.53
C GLY A 61 11.25 6.76 20.24
N GLN A 62 11.42 6.06 19.11
CA GLN A 62 12.72 5.58 18.62
C GLN A 62 13.47 6.63 17.79
N GLY A 63 12.88 7.80 17.53
CA GLY A 63 13.46 8.84 16.69
C GLY A 63 13.34 8.59 15.19
N ASP A 64 12.57 7.58 14.77
CA ASP A 64 12.38 7.24 13.36
C ASP A 64 10.96 6.71 13.11
N ILE A 65 10.11 7.56 12.52
CA ILE A 65 8.73 7.21 12.19
C ILE A 65 8.67 6.33 10.93
N ALA A 66 9.73 6.36 10.10
CA ALA A 66 9.77 5.67 8.84
C ALA A 66 10.40 4.26 8.91
N TYR A 67 10.86 3.78 10.07
CA TYR A 67 11.39 2.42 10.25
C TYR A 67 12.47 2.06 9.20
N ASP A 68 13.49 2.92 9.14
CA ASP A 68 14.66 2.91 8.28
C ASP A 68 14.36 3.08 6.78
N ARG A 69 13.10 3.24 6.40
CA ARG A 69 12.69 3.31 4.97
C ARG A 69 13.16 4.59 4.28
N LEU A 70 13.51 5.62 5.05
CA LEU A 70 14.00 6.90 4.54
C LEU A 70 15.52 7.06 4.64
N ASP A 71 16.27 6.07 5.15
CA ASP A 71 17.74 6.15 5.34
C ASP A 71 18.53 6.47 4.07
N ARG A 72 17.98 6.06 2.91
CA ARG A 72 18.61 6.29 1.60
C ARG A 72 18.14 7.59 0.93
N PHE A 73 17.28 8.36 1.57
CA PHE A 73 16.73 9.60 1.03
C PHE A 73 17.38 10.80 1.72
N THR A 74 17.69 11.81 0.93
CA THR A 74 18.17 13.10 1.42
C THR A 74 17.00 14.06 1.47
N PHE A 75 16.77 14.68 2.63
CA PHE A 75 15.69 15.65 2.77
C PHE A 75 16.05 16.98 2.10
N PRO A 76 15.15 17.56 1.29
CA PRO A 76 15.39 18.88 0.70
C PRO A 76 15.53 19.96 1.78
N GLU A 77 16.49 20.87 1.60
CA GLU A 77 16.60 22.06 2.43
C GLU A 77 15.38 22.99 2.22
N THR A 78 14.93 23.12 0.96
CA THR A 78 13.78 23.93 0.55
C THR A 78 12.74 23.09 -0.17
N TYR A 79 11.49 23.16 0.28
CA TYR A 79 10.35 22.50 -0.36
C TYR A 79 9.64 23.48 -1.31
N TYR A 80 9.84 23.29 -2.60
CA TYR A 80 9.19 24.07 -3.67
C TYR A 80 7.75 23.59 -3.95
N TRP A 81 6.96 24.42 -4.64
CA TRP A 81 5.55 24.14 -4.96
C TRP A 81 5.32 22.79 -5.66
N TYR A 82 6.27 22.32 -6.47
CA TYR A 82 6.14 21.07 -7.23
C TYR A 82 6.12 19.82 -6.34
N TYR A 83 6.52 19.93 -5.06
CA TYR A 83 6.32 18.86 -4.07
C TYR A 83 4.84 18.54 -3.79
N LEU A 84 3.93 19.43 -4.16
CA LEU A 84 2.49 19.17 -4.05
C LEU A 84 1.93 18.38 -5.24
N LEU A 85 2.66 18.27 -6.36
CA LEU A 85 2.15 17.63 -7.57
C LEU A 85 1.91 16.13 -7.41
N PRO A 86 2.85 15.30 -6.89
CA PRO A 86 2.60 13.87 -6.75
C PRO A 86 1.35 13.50 -5.95
N PRO A 87 1.10 14.05 -4.74
CA PRO A 87 -0.09 13.68 -4.00
C PRO A 87 -1.38 14.20 -4.69
N LEU A 88 -1.35 15.33 -5.41
CA LEU A 88 -2.51 15.80 -6.18
C LEU A 88 -2.82 14.89 -7.38
N VAL A 89 -1.79 14.46 -8.10
CA VAL A 89 -1.93 13.50 -9.21
C VAL A 89 -2.43 12.16 -8.68
N LEU A 90 -1.87 11.68 -7.56
CA LEU A 90 -2.33 10.48 -6.88
C LEU A 90 -3.83 10.55 -6.56
N LEU A 91 -4.29 11.61 -5.90
CA LEU A 91 -5.71 11.80 -5.59
C LEU A 91 -6.60 11.74 -6.83
N THR A 92 -6.14 12.35 -7.93
CA THR A 92 -6.90 12.39 -9.18
C THR A 92 -7.01 11.01 -9.79
N ILE A 93 -5.90 10.27 -9.86
CA ILE A 93 -5.86 8.94 -10.48
C ILE A 93 -6.60 7.90 -9.61
N THR A 94 -6.43 7.95 -8.28
CA THR A 94 -7.13 7.06 -7.35
C THR A 94 -8.65 7.24 -7.44
N ARG A 95 -9.15 8.47 -7.68
CA ARG A 95 -10.58 8.72 -7.95
C ARG A 95 -11.10 8.10 -9.25
N LEU A 96 -10.22 7.89 -10.22
CA LEU A 96 -10.55 7.16 -11.47
C LEU A 96 -10.50 5.64 -11.28
N GLY A 97 -10.18 5.15 -10.07
CA GLY A 97 -10.14 3.73 -9.74
C GLY A 97 -8.92 2.99 -10.31
N ILE A 98 -7.87 3.72 -10.70
CA ILE A 98 -6.61 3.13 -11.14
C ILE A 98 -5.69 3.04 -9.91
N PRO A 99 -5.34 1.82 -9.44
CA PRO A 99 -4.39 1.67 -8.34
C PRO A 99 -3.00 2.10 -8.82
N VAL A 100 -2.39 3.06 -8.12
CA VAL A 100 -1.04 3.53 -8.41
C VAL A 100 -0.13 3.23 -7.24
N SER A 101 1.14 2.97 -7.54
CA SER A 101 2.18 2.91 -6.53
C SER A 101 2.43 4.30 -5.94
N THR A 102 2.02 4.45 -4.69
CA THR A 102 2.24 5.65 -3.88
C THR A 102 3.73 5.90 -3.68
N THR A 103 4.50 4.84 -3.43
CA THR A 103 5.96 4.82 -3.33
C THR A 103 6.62 5.42 -4.57
N PHE A 104 6.30 4.95 -5.77
CA PHE A 104 6.91 5.49 -7.00
C PHE A 104 6.54 6.94 -7.24
N MET A 105 5.30 7.33 -6.96
CA MET A 105 4.84 8.69 -7.23
C MET A 105 5.50 9.69 -6.30
N ILE A 106 5.59 9.38 -5.01
CA ILE A 106 6.09 10.32 -4.00
C ILE A 106 7.61 10.20 -3.83
N LEU A 107 8.15 9.02 -3.50
CA LEU A 107 9.55 8.91 -3.10
C LEU A 107 10.53 9.22 -4.22
N THR A 108 10.15 8.93 -5.47
CA THR A 108 10.96 9.27 -6.64
C THR A 108 11.15 10.78 -6.77
N LEU A 109 10.15 11.58 -6.39
CA LEU A 109 10.28 13.04 -6.37
C LEU A 109 11.38 13.50 -5.40
N PHE A 110 11.46 12.87 -4.24
CA PHE A 110 12.49 13.17 -3.24
C PHE A 110 13.86 12.59 -3.58
N SER A 111 13.98 11.90 -4.72
CA SER A 111 15.25 11.42 -5.30
C SER A 111 15.59 12.15 -6.60
N LEU A 112 14.94 13.29 -6.91
CA LEU A 112 15.16 14.03 -8.15
C LEU A 112 16.63 14.43 -8.38
N SER A 113 17.40 14.68 -7.32
CA SER A 113 18.83 15.00 -7.41
C SER A 113 19.65 13.85 -8.00
N ASP A 114 19.23 12.61 -7.78
CA ASP A 114 19.92 11.40 -8.25
C ASP A 114 19.49 11.01 -9.66
N ILE A 115 18.46 11.67 -10.19
CA ILE A 115 17.95 11.44 -11.54
C ILE A 115 18.74 12.34 -12.50
N PRO A 116 19.32 11.79 -13.58
CA PRO A 116 20.04 12.57 -14.57
C PRO A 116 19.17 13.62 -15.28
N ASN A 117 19.79 14.56 -16.01
CA ASN A 117 19.07 15.65 -16.68
C ASN A 117 18.70 15.34 -18.14
N ASP A 118 19.40 14.41 -18.79
CA ASP A 118 19.12 14.06 -20.19
C ASP A 118 18.18 12.86 -20.31
N LEU A 119 17.26 12.91 -21.27
CA LEU A 119 16.23 11.89 -21.44
C LEU A 119 16.80 10.47 -21.61
N ASN A 120 17.93 10.34 -22.31
CA ASN A 120 18.54 9.03 -22.57
C ASN A 120 19.05 8.40 -21.28
N SER A 121 19.81 9.14 -20.46
CA SER A 121 20.30 8.62 -19.18
C SER A 121 19.19 8.49 -18.13
N MET A 122 18.17 9.35 -18.16
CA MET A 122 16.96 9.17 -17.35
C MET A 122 16.27 7.85 -17.69
N THR A 123 16.09 7.53 -18.97
CA THR A 123 15.51 6.23 -19.37
C THR A 123 16.41 5.05 -19.00
N ALA A 124 17.73 5.20 -19.12
CA ALA A 124 18.68 4.17 -18.68
C ALA A 124 18.59 3.91 -17.17
N SER A 125 18.40 4.95 -16.35
CA SER A 125 18.26 4.82 -14.90
C SER A 125 17.07 3.96 -14.46
N LEU A 126 16.01 3.86 -15.29
CA LEU A 126 14.85 2.99 -15.00
C LEU A 126 15.22 1.51 -14.98
N PHE A 127 16.25 1.12 -15.74
CA PHE A 127 16.72 -0.26 -15.86
C PHE A 127 17.99 -0.52 -15.04
N ASP A 128 18.61 0.53 -14.50
CA ASP A 128 19.76 0.42 -13.62
C ASP A 128 19.30 0.13 -12.18
N THR A 129 19.51 -1.12 -11.76
CA THR A 129 19.16 -1.62 -10.42
C THR A 129 19.99 -0.98 -9.31
N SER A 130 21.13 -0.35 -9.64
CA SER A 130 21.94 0.39 -8.68
C SER A 130 21.39 1.79 -8.39
N SER A 131 20.59 2.35 -9.31
CA SER A 131 19.88 3.60 -9.09
C SER A 131 18.70 3.43 -8.12
N LYS A 132 18.30 4.49 -7.41
CA LYS A 132 17.15 4.44 -6.49
C LYS A 132 15.86 4.06 -7.23
N LEU A 133 15.60 4.67 -8.39
CA LEU A 133 14.39 4.45 -9.17
C LEU A 133 14.37 3.04 -9.79
N GLY A 134 15.44 2.63 -10.48
CA GLY A 134 15.52 1.29 -11.06
C GLY A 134 15.51 0.19 -10.00
N GLY A 135 16.16 0.41 -8.84
CA GLY A 135 16.10 -0.51 -7.69
C GLY A 135 14.67 -0.64 -7.11
N MET A 136 13.93 0.46 -6.96
CA MET A 136 12.52 0.41 -6.54
C MET A 136 11.65 -0.33 -7.57
N ILE A 137 11.88 -0.12 -8.89
CA ILE A 137 11.18 -0.81 -9.99
C ILE A 137 11.44 -2.31 -9.91
N GLN A 138 12.70 -2.73 -9.86
CA GLN A 138 13.09 -4.12 -9.75
C GLN A 138 12.44 -4.79 -8.53
N LYS A 139 12.55 -4.15 -7.35
CA LYS A 139 11.99 -4.68 -6.10
C LYS A 139 10.47 -4.83 -6.18
N SER A 140 9.77 -3.92 -6.85
CA SER A 140 8.31 -3.97 -7.01
C SER A 140 7.87 -5.05 -8.01
N VAL A 141 8.58 -5.22 -9.13
CA VAL A 141 8.32 -6.30 -10.09
C VAL A 141 8.58 -7.66 -9.47
N MET A 142 9.70 -7.80 -8.74
CA MET A 142 10.01 -9.02 -7.98
C MET A 142 8.95 -9.29 -6.90
N GLY A 143 8.53 -8.23 -6.22
CA GLY A 143 7.38 -8.19 -5.32
C GLY A 143 6.14 -8.85 -5.90
N TYR A 144 5.72 -8.38 -7.08
CA TYR A 144 4.59 -8.93 -7.80
C TYR A 144 4.79 -10.42 -8.12
N LEU A 145 5.93 -10.81 -8.70
CA LEU A 145 6.17 -12.19 -9.15
C LEU A 145 6.16 -13.18 -7.98
N ILE A 146 6.82 -12.83 -6.87
CA ILE A 146 6.87 -13.66 -5.67
C ILE A 146 5.48 -13.74 -5.03
N ALA A 147 4.77 -12.63 -4.89
CA ALA A 147 3.42 -12.64 -4.33
C ALA A 147 2.45 -13.45 -5.19
N PHE A 148 2.53 -13.30 -6.52
CA PHE A 148 1.73 -14.05 -7.48
C PHE A 148 2.01 -15.56 -7.39
N GLY A 149 3.28 -15.96 -7.41
CA GLY A 149 3.68 -17.37 -7.31
C GLY A 149 3.30 -17.98 -5.95
N ALA A 150 3.60 -17.28 -4.85
CA ALA A 150 3.25 -17.70 -3.50
C ALA A 150 1.73 -17.85 -3.34
N ALA A 151 0.95 -16.89 -3.85
CA ALA A 151 -0.50 -16.97 -3.84
C ALA A 151 -1.00 -18.20 -4.60
N ILE A 152 -0.45 -18.50 -5.78
CA ILE A 152 -0.83 -19.70 -6.53
C ILE A 152 -0.58 -20.96 -5.70
N VAL A 153 0.63 -21.12 -5.16
CA VAL A 153 0.99 -22.31 -4.37
C VAL A 153 0.09 -22.45 -3.14
N ILE A 154 -0.07 -21.38 -2.37
CA ILE A 154 -0.86 -21.39 -1.14
C ILE A 154 -2.33 -21.68 -1.46
N TYR A 155 -2.95 -20.93 -2.38
CA TYR A 155 -4.37 -21.09 -2.71
C TYR A 155 -4.65 -22.38 -3.46
N LEU A 156 -3.72 -22.94 -4.23
CA LEU A 156 -3.85 -24.32 -4.72
C LEU A 156 -3.78 -25.33 -3.57
N GLY A 157 -3.03 -25.09 -2.51
CA GLY A 157 -3.04 -25.94 -1.31
C GLY A 157 -4.36 -25.86 -0.55
N ILE A 158 -4.79 -24.63 -0.21
CA ILE A 158 -5.86 -24.40 0.78
C ILE A 158 -7.28 -24.32 0.18
N SER A 159 -7.47 -23.91 -1.07
CA SER A 159 -8.82 -23.53 -1.59
C SER A 159 -9.86 -24.66 -1.59
N LYS A 160 -9.46 -25.93 -1.61
CA LYS A 160 -10.38 -27.07 -1.48
C LYS A 160 -10.92 -27.19 -0.04
N LEU A 161 -10.10 -26.83 0.95
CA LEU A 161 -10.41 -26.88 2.38
C LEU A 161 -11.00 -25.57 2.89
N THR A 162 -10.73 -24.45 2.22
CA THR A 162 -11.18 -23.12 2.62
C THR A 162 -12.30 -22.64 1.71
N GLU A 163 -12.00 -22.08 0.54
CA GLU A 163 -12.96 -21.33 -0.27
C GLU A 163 -14.18 -22.15 -0.69
N LYS A 164 -13.99 -23.38 -1.18
CA LYS A 164 -15.12 -24.26 -1.51
C LYS A 164 -15.94 -24.63 -0.28
N TYR A 165 -15.25 -25.00 0.81
CA TYR A 165 -15.90 -25.34 2.07
C TYR A 165 -16.67 -24.15 2.66
N PHE A 166 -16.14 -22.94 2.56
CA PHE A 166 -16.74 -21.73 3.10
C PHE A 166 -18.01 -21.34 2.36
N LEU A 167 -18.02 -21.49 1.03
CA LEU A 167 -19.23 -21.32 0.23
C LEU A 167 -20.31 -22.34 0.60
N ASP A 168 -19.93 -23.60 0.82
CA ASP A 168 -20.87 -24.69 1.08
C ASP A 168 -21.33 -24.76 2.57
N ASN A 169 -20.58 -24.14 3.49
CA ASN A 169 -20.80 -24.28 4.94
C ASN A 169 -20.90 -22.90 5.61
N PRO A 170 -22.11 -22.40 5.90
CA PRO A 170 -22.30 -21.14 6.61
C PRO A 170 -21.73 -21.22 8.03
N ILE A 171 -21.23 -20.09 8.52
CA ILE A 171 -20.56 -19.99 9.82
C ILE A 171 -21.56 -20.22 10.96
N SER A 172 -21.20 -21.09 11.92
CA SER A 172 -21.94 -21.26 13.17
C SER A 172 -21.75 -20.07 14.11
N LYS A 173 -22.68 -19.84 15.05
CA LYS A 173 -22.57 -18.72 16.01
C LYS A 173 -21.27 -18.73 16.82
N THR A 174 -20.80 -19.89 17.26
CA THR A 174 -19.53 -20.02 17.99
C THR A 174 -18.33 -19.81 17.07
N GLY A 175 -18.40 -20.33 15.84
CA GLY A 175 -17.36 -20.10 14.82
C GLY A 175 -17.23 -18.62 14.46
N GLN A 176 -18.34 -17.87 14.46
CA GLN A 176 -18.37 -16.43 14.17
C GLN A 176 -17.43 -15.66 15.11
N ILE A 177 -17.43 -15.98 16.41
CA ILE A 177 -16.59 -15.28 17.40
C ILE A 177 -15.11 -15.55 17.13
N VAL A 178 -14.74 -16.81 16.95
CA VAL A 178 -13.35 -17.22 16.70
C VAL A 178 -12.84 -16.58 15.41
N TRP A 179 -13.60 -16.65 14.33
CA TRP A 179 -13.20 -16.07 13.05
C TRP A 179 -13.17 -14.54 13.07
N THR A 180 -14.03 -13.88 13.86
CA THR A 180 -13.93 -12.43 14.05
C THR A 180 -12.61 -12.07 14.72
N VAL A 181 -12.23 -12.77 15.80
CA VAL A 181 -10.94 -12.54 16.47
C VAL A 181 -9.76 -12.80 15.52
N LEU A 182 -9.76 -13.94 14.81
CA LEU A 182 -8.70 -14.27 13.86
C LEU A 182 -8.58 -13.24 12.75
N GLN A 183 -9.72 -12.81 12.18
CA GLN A 183 -9.75 -11.80 11.13
C GLN A 183 -9.18 -10.47 11.63
N TRP A 184 -9.61 -9.99 12.80
CA TRP A 184 -9.12 -8.75 13.38
C TRP A 184 -7.62 -8.83 13.69
N CYS A 185 -7.14 -9.94 14.26
CA CYS A 185 -5.70 -10.15 14.48
C CYS A 185 -4.91 -10.15 13.16
N SER A 186 -5.40 -10.83 12.12
CA SER A 186 -4.76 -10.84 10.80
C SER A 186 -4.73 -9.46 10.14
N THR A 187 -5.82 -8.70 10.24
CA THR A 187 -5.88 -7.32 9.75
C THR A 187 -4.91 -6.44 10.54
N GLY A 188 -4.88 -6.56 11.87
CA GLY A 188 -3.97 -5.78 12.70
C GLY A 188 -2.50 -6.05 12.38
N PHE A 189 -2.16 -7.32 12.15
CA PHE A 189 -0.85 -7.71 11.65
C PHE A 189 -0.55 -7.06 10.29
N LEU A 190 -1.39 -7.27 9.27
CA LEU A 190 -1.22 -6.67 7.94
C LEU A 190 -1.10 -5.13 8.01
N TRP A 191 -1.98 -4.49 8.77
CA TRP A 191 -2.01 -3.03 8.92
C TRP A 191 -0.73 -2.50 9.55
N SER A 192 -0.23 -3.16 10.60
CA SER A 192 1.06 -2.82 11.19
C SER A 192 2.22 -2.99 10.19
N GLN A 193 2.23 -4.06 9.39
CA GLN A 193 3.28 -4.27 8.39
C GLN A 193 3.27 -3.17 7.34
N TRP A 194 2.10 -2.82 6.83
CA TRP A 194 1.95 -1.72 5.87
C TRP A 194 2.38 -0.38 6.45
N LEU A 195 1.94 -0.05 7.68
CA LEU A 195 2.32 1.21 8.34
C LEU A 195 3.84 1.35 8.43
N THR A 196 4.55 0.30 8.85
CA THR A 196 6.02 0.35 8.95
C THR A 196 6.75 0.42 7.60
N GLN A 197 6.05 0.26 6.47
CA GLN A 197 6.63 0.37 5.13
C GLN A 197 6.25 1.69 4.44
N ASP A 198 4.96 2.00 4.40
CA ASP A 198 4.42 3.06 3.56
C ASP A 198 4.18 4.39 4.29
N LEU A 199 4.30 4.43 5.64
CA LEU A 199 4.36 5.72 6.35
C LEU A 199 5.51 6.60 5.84
N ALA A 200 6.58 6.01 5.30
CA ALA A 200 7.66 6.70 4.63
C ALA A 200 7.18 7.63 3.51
N ASN A 201 6.17 7.20 2.72
CA ASN A 201 5.61 8.00 1.62
C ASN A 201 4.90 9.27 2.13
N ILE A 202 4.49 9.29 3.39
CA ILE A 202 3.79 10.42 4.02
C ILE A 202 4.80 11.27 4.81
N TYR A 203 5.59 10.64 5.68
CA TYR A 203 6.52 11.32 6.57
C TYR A 203 7.77 11.86 5.87
N ILE A 204 8.04 11.53 4.61
CA ILE A 204 9.09 12.19 3.84
C ILE A 204 8.88 13.72 3.71
N TYR A 205 7.63 14.19 3.76
CA TYR A 205 7.30 15.62 3.82
C TYR A 205 7.67 16.27 5.15
N LEU A 206 7.69 15.48 6.23
CA LEU A 206 8.09 15.91 7.58
C LEU A 206 9.44 15.27 7.98
N ARG A 207 10.32 15.05 6.99
CA ARG A 207 11.69 14.57 7.19
C ARG A 207 11.81 13.30 8.04
N GLY A 208 10.86 12.37 7.89
CA GLY A 208 10.86 11.08 8.59
C GLY A 208 10.57 11.13 10.08
N GLY A 209 10.20 12.29 10.65
CA GLY A 209 10.16 12.44 12.11
C GLY A 209 11.28 13.30 12.67
N ASN A 210 12.33 13.57 11.88
CA ASN A 210 13.50 14.29 12.36
C ASN A 210 13.13 15.72 12.76
N ASP A 211 13.52 16.11 13.98
CA ASP A 211 13.26 17.42 14.58
C ASP A 211 11.77 17.78 14.74
N LEU A 212 10.85 16.82 14.60
CA LEU A 212 9.44 17.05 14.88
C LEU A 212 9.26 17.25 16.39
N SER A 213 8.78 18.43 16.79
CA SER A 213 8.40 18.66 18.18
C SER A 213 7.19 17.79 18.56
N GLY A 214 7.00 17.50 19.85
CA GLY A 214 5.86 16.70 20.32
C GLY A 214 4.50 17.28 19.89
N PHE A 215 4.39 18.61 19.79
CA PHE A 215 3.19 19.27 19.29
C PHE A 215 2.97 19.05 17.79
N GLN A 216 4.01 19.16 16.97
CA GLN A 216 3.93 18.88 15.55
C GLN A 216 3.65 17.40 15.28
N PHE A 217 4.27 16.49 16.03
CA PHE A 217 3.96 15.07 15.99
C PHE A 217 2.49 14.82 16.30
N PHE A 218 1.95 15.42 17.37
CA PHE A 218 0.53 15.31 17.72
C PHE A 218 -0.38 15.80 16.58
N ILE A 219 -0.07 16.93 15.94
CA ILE A 219 -0.81 17.42 14.76
C ILE A 219 -0.76 16.40 13.62
N SER A 220 0.42 15.85 13.31
CA SER A 220 0.58 14.85 12.25
C SER A 220 -0.25 13.58 12.51
N LEU A 221 -0.28 13.12 13.76
CA LEU A 221 -1.08 11.99 14.22
C LEU A 221 -2.59 12.29 14.14
N ALA A 222 -3.00 13.49 14.57
CA ALA A 222 -4.40 13.91 14.50
C ALA A 222 -4.92 13.98 13.06
N ILE A 223 -4.10 14.47 12.13
CA ILE A 223 -4.42 14.48 10.69
C ILE A 223 -4.65 13.04 10.19
N LEU A 224 -3.73 12.12 10.48
CA LEU A 224 -3.84 10.73 10.04
C LEU A 224 -5.05 10.00 10.64
N LEU A 225 -5.29 10.19 11.94
CA LEU A 225 -6.46 9.61 12.62
C LEU A 225 -7.78 10.18 12.08
N GLY A 226 -7.84 11.49 11.80
CA GLY A 226 -9.01 12.15 11.23
C GLY A 226 -9.31 11.67 9.80
N LEU A 227 -8.27 11.51 8.97
CA LEU A 227 -8.43 10.95 7.62
C LEU A 227 -8.86 9.48 7.67
N LEU A 228 -8.30 8.69 8.58
CA LEU A 228 -8.72 7.32 8.79
C LEU A 228 -10.19 7.27 9.24
N ALA A 229 -10.61 8.16 10.14
CA ALA A 229 -12.01 8.26 10.59
C ALA A 229 -12.94 8.54 9.41
N TYR A 230 -12.56 9.46 8.51
CA TYR A 230 -13.30 9.76 7.30
C TYR A 230 -13.44 8.54 6.37
N ILE A 231 -12.38 7.73 6.22
CA ILE A 231 -12.43 6.53 5.36
C ILE A 231 -13.36 5.47 5.94
N PHE A 232 -13.29 5.22 7.26
CA PHE A 232 -14.20 4.28 7.92
C PHE A 232 -15.65 4.78 7.88
N TYR A 233 -15.88 6.08 8.11
CA TYR A 233 -17.21 6.70 8.02
C TYR A 233 -17.81 6.57 6.61
N SER A 234 -17.01 6.79 5.57
CA SER A 234 -17.43 6.66 4.17
C SER A 234 -17.42 5.22 3.63
N LYS A 235 -17.07 4.24 4.48
CA LYS A 235 -16.96 2.81 4.11
C LYS A 235 -16.09 2.57 2.87
N GLY A 236 -14.99 3.31 2.76
CA GLY A 236 -14.03 3.22 1.65
C GLY A 236 -14.51 3.79 0.31
N GLY A 237 -15.74 4.31 0.20
CA GLY A 237 -16.26 4.96 -1.00
C GLY A 237 -16.25 4.09 -2.26
N ALA A 238 -16.07 4.71 -3.44
CA ALA A 238 -16.08 4.04 -4.74
C ALA A 238 -14.88 3.11 -4.96
N VAL A 239 -13.73 3.41 -4.36
CA VAL A 239 -12.50 2.64 -4.59
C VAL A 239 -12.58 1.28 -3.88
N GLN A 240 -13.38 1.17 -2.81
CA GLN A 240 -13.69 -0.09 -2.12
C GLN A 240 -14.37 -1.13 -3.02
N ASP A 241 -15.07 -0.70 -4.08
CA ASP A 241 -15.75 -1.61 -5.01
C ASP A 241 -14.77 -2.53 -5.76
N VAL A 242 -13.49 -2.16 -5.83
CA VAL A 242 -12.44 -3.02 -6.38
C VAL A 242 -12.30 -4.29 -5.55
N VAL A 243 -12.40 -4.19 -4.22
CA VAL A 243 -12.32 -5.33 -3.29
C VAL A 243 -13.65 -6.06 -3.23
N ARG A 244 -14.79 -5.35 -3.15
CA ARG A 244 -16.13 -5.98 -3.12
C ARG A 244 -16.41 -6.88 -4.32
N LYS A 245 -15.81 -6.60 -5.48
CA LYS A 245 -15.93 -7.43 -6.69
C LYS A 245 -15.11 -8.71 -6.68
N LYS A 246 -14.22 -8.91 -5.70
CA LYS A 246 -13.35 -10.10 -5.63
C LYS A 246 -14.08 -11.24 -4.93
N THR A 247 -13.71 -12.47 -5.30
CA THR A 247 -14.38 -13.68 -4.82
C THR A 247 -14.28 -13.79 -3.30
N ASN A 248 -15.42 -13.96 -2.62
CA ASN A 248 -15.56 -14.29 -1.20
C ASN A 248 -14.98 -13.28 -0.19
N THR A 249 -14.71 -12.03 -0.57
CA THR A 249 -14.13 -11.02 0.35
C THR A 249 -15.09 -10.53 1.44
N GLU A 250 -16.39 -10.83 1.31
CA GLU A 250 -17.40 -10.56 2.35
C GLU A 250 -17.37 -11.60 3.48
N ASP A 251 -16.79 -12.79 3.24
CA ASP A 251 -16.63 -13.82 4.25
C ASP A 251 -15.40 -13.53 5.13
N ILE A 252 -15.62 -13.37 6.43
CA ILE A 252 -14.58 -13.10 7.42
C ILE A 252 -13.44 -14.13 7.38
N ARG A 253 -13.73 -15.39 7.01
CA ARG A 253 -12.74 -16.47 6.93
C ARG A 253 -11.81 -16.24 5.75
N SER A 254 -12.36 -15.92 4.58
CA SER A 254 -11.57 -15.62 3.39
C SER A 254 -10.75 -14.35 3.61
N ALA A 255 -11.35 -13.31 4.20
CA ALA A 255 -10.64 -12.09 4.61
C ALA A 255 -9.46 -12.39 5.54
N THR A 256 -9.62 -13.28 6.53
CA THR A 256 -8.50 -13.72 7.42
C THR A 256 -7.32 -14.26 6.63
N PHE A 257 -7.56 -15.16 5.67
CA PHE A 257 -6.47 -15.74 4.87
C PHE A 257 -5.80 -14.71 3.98
N VAL A 258 -6.58 -13.85 3.31
CA VAL A 258 -6.03 -12.78 2.48
C VAL A 258 -5.14 -11.85 3.31
N ASP A 259 -5.65 -11.38 4.46
CA ASP A 259 -4.93 -10.45 5.33
C ASP A 259 -3.65 -11.08 5.88
N PHE A 260 -3.74 -12.31 6.37
CA PHE A 260 -2.60 -13.02 6.97
C PHE A 260 -1.51 -13.33 5.94
N ILE A 261 -1.88 -13.86 4.77
CA ILE A 261 -0.92 -14.17 3.70
C ILE A 261 -0.27 -12.88 3.21
N TYR A 262 -1.05 -11.81 3.01
CA TYR A 262 -0.48 -10.54 2.57
C TYR A 262 0.46 -9.95 3.62
N GLY A 263 0.08 -9.97 4.90
CA GLY A 263 0.92 -9.52 6.00
C GLY A 263 2.25 -10.27 6.07
N ILE A 264 2.24 -11.60 5.86
CA ILE A 264 3.46 -12.41 5.81
C ILE A 264 4.35 -11.99 4.64
N ILE A 265 3.78 -11.80 3.45
CA ILE A 265 4.55 -11.36 2.29
C ILE A 265 5.18 -10.00 2.57
N LEU A 266 4.42 -9.03 3.09
CA LEU A 266 4.96 -7.72 3.46
C LEU A 266 6.08 -7.84 4.50
N PHE A 267 5.90 -8.66 5.54
CA PHE A 267 6.90 -8.89 6.58
C PHE A 267 8.21 -9.45 5.98
N ILE A 268 8.14 -10.47 5.13
CA ILE A 268 9.30 -11.07 4.47
C ILE A 268 10.05 -10.03 3.62
N PHE A 269 9.32 -9.21 2.89
CA PHE A 269 9.93 -8.20 2.02
C PHE A 269 10.54 -7.03 2.81
N LYS A 270 9.95 -6.65 3.95
CA LYS A 270 10.40 -5.55 4.80
C LYS A 270 11.86 -5.74 5.23
N ASP A 271 12.18 -6.92 5.74
CA ASP A 271 13.46 -7.23 6.38
C ASP A 271 14.46 -7.91 5.43
N ASP A 272 14.12 -8.02 4.14
CA ASP A 272 14.93 -8.77 3.15
C ASP A 272 15.34 -10.15 3.70
N TYR A 273 14.37 -10.88 4.25
CA TYR A 273 14.63 -12.10 5.01
C TYR A 273 15.42 -13.15 4.22
N PHE A 274 15.27 -13.14 2.89
CA PHE A 274 15.96 -14.06 1.98
C PHE A 274 17.25 -13.49 1.37
N GLY A 275 17.62 -12.24 1.68
CA GLY A 275 18.80 -11.57 1.13
C GLY A 275 18.75 -11.39 -0.39
N LEU A 276 17.55 -11.28 -0.94
CA LEU A 276 17.28 -11.36 -2.38
C LEU A 276 17.20 -9.99 -3.06
N TRP A 277 16.95 -8.91 -2.33
CA TRP A 277 16.66 -7.59 -2.93
C TRP A 277 17.46 -6.41 -2.38
N GLY A 278 18.41 -6.63 -1.48
CA GLY A 278 19.45 -5.66 -1.15
C GLY A 278 18.92 -4.38 -0.51
N ALA A 279 18.98 -4.33 0.81
CA ALA A 279 18.83 -3.14 1.65
C ALA A 279 17.47 -2.40 1.65
N LYS A 280 17.37 -1.47 2.61
CA LYS A 280 16.24 -0.70 3.15
C LYS A 280 15.40 0.13 2.14
N LEU A 281 15.57 -0.04 0.83
CA LEU A 281 14.76 0.69 -0.16
C LEU A 281 13.27 0.33 -0.04
N PRO A 282 12.36 1.32 -0.04
CA PRO A 282 10.92 1.08 -0.05
C PRO A 282 10.47 0.34 -1.30
N MET A 283 9.49 -0.53 -1.15
CA MET A 283 8.87 -1.27 -2.24
C MET A 283 7.46 -0.76 -2.48
N SER A 284 6.91 -0.99 -3.67
CA SER A 284 5.50 -0.75 -3.88
C SER A 284 4.65 -1.90 -3.35
N THR A 285 3.96 -1.67 -2.24
CA THR A 285 2.98 -2.61 -1.68
C THR A 285 1.81 -2.86 -2.65
N THR A 286 1.43 -1.87 -3.47
CA THR A 286 0.45 -2.02 -4.56
C THR A 286 0.78 -3.16 -5.52
N TRP A 287 2.04 -3.31 -5.95
CA TRP A 287 2.44 -4.37 -6.88
C TRP A 287 2.33 -5.74 -6.23
N VAL A 288 2.72 -5.85 -4.96
CA VAL A 288 2.61 -7.10 -4.19
C VAL A 288 1.17 -7.50 -3.96
N PHE A 289 0.31 -6.55 -3.58
CA PHE A 289 -1.11 -6.80 -3.41
C PHE A 289 -1.79 -7.30 -4.70
N ILE A 290 -1.52 -6.64 -5.83
CA ILE A 290 -2.09 -7.04 -7.11
C ILE A 290 -1.54 -8.40 -7.57
N GLY A 291 -0.26 -8.68 -7.31
CA GLY A 291 0.33 -10.01 -7.52
C GLY A 291 -0.40 -11.09 -6.71
N LEU A 292 -0.58 -10.86 -5.41
CA LEU A 292 -1.32 -11.75 -4.51
C LEU A 292 -2.74 -12.02 -5.01
N LEU A 293 -3.52 -10.97 -5.32
CA LEU A 293 -4.89 -11.11 -5.77
C LEU A 293 -4.99 -11.84 -7.12
N ALA A 294 -4.09 -11.54 -8.05
CA ALA A 294 -4.05 -12.20 -9.34
C ALA A 294 -3.74 -13.69 -9.20
N GLY A 295 -2.74 -14.05 -8.39
CA GLY A 295 -2.37 -15.45 -8.15
C GLY A 295 -3.47 -16.22 -7.40
N ARG A 296 -4.09 -15.59 -6.41
CA ARG A 296 -5.26 -16.13 -5.68
C ARG A 296 -6.41 -16.45 -6.63
N GLU A 297 -6.84 -15.47 -7.43
CA GLU A 297 -7.98 -15.63 -8.33
C GLU A 297 -7.73 -16.72 -9.38
N LEU A 298 -6.51 -16.78 -9.92
CA LEU A 298 -6.08 -17.84 -10.83
C LEU A 298 -6.18 -19.22 -10.16
N ALA A 299 -5.63 -19.38 -8.95
CA ALA A 299 -5.61 -20.64 -8.23
C ALA A 299 -7.00 -21.13 -7.82
N ILE A 300 -7.84 -20.22 -7.30
CA ILE A 300 -9.21 -20.54 -6.93
C ILE A 300 -9.99 -21.02 -8.15
N ARG A 301 -9.91 -20.30 -9.29
CA ARG A 301 -10.64 -20.71 -10.50
C ARG A 301 -10.09 -21.97 -11.14
N LEU A 302 -8.78 -22.14 -11.18
CA LEU A 302 -8.18 -23.39 -11.66
C LEU A 302 -8.68 -24.58 -10.84
N ARG A 303 -8.85 -24.41 -9.52
CA ARG A 303 -9.32 -25.49 -8.64
C ARG A 303 -10.83 -25.69 -8.63
N LEU A 304 -11.64 -24.63 -8.76
CA LEU A 304 -13.10 -24.71 -8.80
C LEU A 304 -13.64 -25.12 -10.18
N GLU A 305 -13.09 -24.54 -11.25
CA GLU A 305 -13.55 -24.74 -12.64
C GLU A 305 -12.70 -25.77 -13.41
N GLY A 306 -11.56 -26.20 -12.87
CA GLY A 306 -10.65 -27.16 -13.50
C GLY A 306 -9.83 -26.59 -14.67
N LYS A 307 -10.05 -25.32 -15.05
CA LYS A 307 -9.36 -24.66 -16.16
C LYS A 307 -9.24 -23.16 -15.93
N ILE A 308 -8.22 -22.55 -16.53
CA ILE A 308 -8.10 -21.09 -16.62
C ILE A 308 -8.85 -20.63 -17.86
N THR A 309 -9.96 -19.91 -17.68
CA THR A 309 -10.71 -19.36 -18.81
C THR A 309 -10.06 -18.08 -19.35
N LYS A 310 -10.35 -17.74 -20.62
CA LYS A 310 -9.91 -16.47 -21.23
C LYS A 310 -10.33 -15.25 -20.40
N GLY A 311 -11.45 -15.33 -19.68
CA GLY A 311 -11.93 -14.28 -18.79
C GLY A 311 -11.00 -14.02 -17.60
N VAL A 312 -10.50 -15.10 -16.96
CA VAL A 312 -9.55 -15.00 -15.83
C VAL A 312 -8.24 -14.40 -16.29
N ALA A 313 -7.69 -14.91 -17.39
CA ALA A 313 -6.44 -14.40 -17.95
C ALA A 313 -6.57 -12.91 -18.32
N ARG A 314 -7.69 -12.51 -18.94
CA ARG A 314 -7.97 -11.11 -19.26
C ARG A 314 -8.09 -10.25 -17.99
N MET A 315 -8.70 -10.76 -16.92
CA MET A 315 -8.80 -10.04 -15.64
C MET A 315 -7.41 -9.79 -15.02
N VAL A 316 -6.59 -10.84 -14.91
CA VAL A 316 -5.23 -10.73 -14.37
C VAL A 316 -4.37 -9.77 -15.19
N LEU A 317 -4.42 -9.89 -16.52
CA LEU A 317 -3.70 -8.99 -17.43
C LEU A 317 -4.21 -7.54 -17.34
N ALA A 318 -5.52 -7.33 -17.17
CA ALA A 318 -6.08 -6.00 -17.01
C ALA A 318 -5.65 -5.35 -15.69
N ASP A 319 -5.59 -6.11 -14.60
CA ASP A 319 -5.11 -5.61 -13.31
C ASP A 319 -3.60 -5.30 -13.35
N LEU A 320 -2.80 -6.15 -14.00
CA LEU A 320 -1.37 -5.89 -14.25
C LEU A 320 -1.15 -4.66 -15.14
N TRP A 321 -1.96 -4.50 -16.19
CA TRP A 321 -1.88 -3.34 -17.08
C TRP A 321 -2.18 -2.02 -16.36
N LYS A 322 -3.15 -2.01 -15.44
CA LYS A 322 -3.49 -0.82 -14.66
C LYS A 322 -2.34 -0.35 -13.77
N ILE A 323 -1.69 -1.26 -13.03
CA ILE A 323 -0.54 -0.89 -12.18
C ILE A 323 0.67 -0.47 -13.00
N PHE A 324 0.88 -1.09 -14.17
CA PHE A 324 1.93 -0.69 -15.09
C PHE A 324 1.69 0.72 -15.63
N LEU A 325 0.45 1.04 -16.04
CA LEU A 325 0.07 2.38 -16.47
C LEU A 325 0.27 3.40 -15.34
N GLY A 326 -0.10 3.06 -14.10
CA GLY A 326 0.15 3.90 -12.94
C GLY A 326 1.64 4.20 -12.75
N MET A 327 2.51 3.20 -12.88
CA MET A 327 3.96 3.37 -12.83
C MET A 327 4.48 4.28 -13.96
N LEU A 328 4.00 4.09 -15.20
CA LEU A 328 4.37 4.96 -16.32
C LEU A 328 3.99 6.42 -16.05
N ILE A 329 2.79 6.67 -15.53
CA ILE A 329 2.35 8.02 -15.17
C ILE A 329 3.26 8.62 -14.09
N SER A 330 3.63 7.85 -13.06
CA SER A 330 4.57 8.30 -12.03
C SER A 330 5.93 8.66 -12.61
N ILE A 331 6.48 7.84 -13.51
CA ILE A 331 7.78 8.09 -14.16
C ILE A 331 7.70 9.37 -15.01
N VAL A 332 6.66 9.50 -15.83
CA VAL A 332 6.46 10.70 -16.68
C VAL A 332 6.32 11.94 -15.81
N LEU A 333 5.57 11.88 -14.71
CA LEU A 333 5.40 13.00 -13.78
C LEU A 333 6.75 13.44 -13.20
N VAL A 334 7.57 12.51 -12.74
CA VAL A 334 8.90 12.79 -12.21
C VAL A 334 9.77 13.47 -13.28
N PHE A 335 9.70 13.00 -14.52
CA PHE A 335 10.49 13.55 -15.62
C PHE A 335 10.04 14.99 -15.96
N VAL A 336 8.73 15.23 -16.00
CA VAL A 336 8.17 16.58 -16.18
C VAL A 336 8.62 17.50 -15.05
N ILE A 337 8.54 17.06 -13.79
CA ILE A 337 8.97 17.88 -12.66
C ILE A 337 10.47 18.15 -12.72
N LYS A 338 11.29 17.16 -13.08
CA LYS A 338 12.74 17.33 -13.26
C LYS A 338 13.03 18.41 -14.31
N SER A 339 12.31 18.41 -15.43
CA SER A 339 12.44 19.45 -16.46
C SER A 339 11.96 20.83 -16.02
N LEU A 340 10.97 20.91 -15.12
CA LEU A 340 10.47 22.18 -14.57
C LEU A 340 11.32 22.74 -13.43
N ALA A 341 12.04 21.86 -12.72
CA ALA A 341 12.91 22.21 -11.59
C ALA A 341 14.37 22.46 -12.03
N GLY A 342 14.72 22.11 -13.27
CA GLY A 342 16.06 22.26 -13.87
C GLY A 342 16.36 23.65 -14.40
#